data_AF-A0A6A4PBI7-F1
#
_entry.id   AF-A0A6A4PBI7-F1
#
_cell.length_a   1.000
_cell.length_b   1.000
_cell.length_c   1.000
_cell.angle_alpha   90.00
_cell.angle_beta   90.00
_cell.angle_gamma   90.00
#
_symmetry.space_group_name_H-M   'P 1'
#
loop_
_entity.id
_entity.type
_entity.pdbx_description
1 polymer ?
#
loop_
_entity_poly.entity_id
_entity_poly.type
_entity_poly.pdbx_seq_one_letter_code
_entity_poly.pdbx_strand_id
1 'polypeptide(L)'
;MACFHKHGKIHLLLTLKSMEHLEIMIQIGESRRKIGEVLKIKPLAALAMIDEGELDWKIVAISLDDPKASLVNDVGDVEKHFPGTLTAIRNWFRDYKIPDGKPANKFGLGNQATDKDYALKVITETNESWNKLIKRSIPAGELSLA
;
A
#
# COMPACT_ATOMS: atom_id res chain seq x y z
N MET A 1 0.39 9.56 -11.12
CA MET A 1 -0.91 8.93 -10.81
C MET A 1 -1.11 7.77 -11.77
N ALA A 2 -0.86 6.53 -11.34
CA ALA A 2 -1.02 5.36 -12.21
C ALA A 2 -2.36 4.68 -11.91
N CYS A 3 -3.36 4.89 -12.75
CA CYS A 3 -4.60 4.12 -12.74
C CYS A 3 -4.45 3.01 -13.79
N PHE A 4 -4.50 1.74 -13.39
CA PHE A 4 -4.50 0.63 -14.35
C PHE A 4 -5.92 0.24 -14.79
N HIS A 5 -6.04 -0.09 -16.07
CA HIS A 5 -7.18 -0.77 -16.68
C HIS A 5 -6.65 -1.77 -17.70
N LYS A 6 -6.67 -3.07 -17.36
CA LYS A 6 -6.86 -4.17 -18.33
C LYS A 6 -7.27 -5.45 -17.61
N HIS A 7 -8.38 -6.05 -18.04
CA HIS A 7 -9.00 -7.30 -17.56
C HIS A 7 -9.61 -7.33 -16.14
N GLY A 8 -10.06 -6.17 -15.63
CA GLY A 8 -11.30 -6.16 -14.84
C GLY A 8 -11.20 -6.26 -13.31
N LYS A 9 -10.16 -5.67 -12.69
CA LYS A 9 -10.27 -4.66 -11.60
C LYS A 9 -8.96 -4.59 -10.80
N ILE A 10 -8.20 -3.52 -11.01
CA ILE A 10 -7.17 -3.02 -10.08
C ILE A 10 -7.45 -1.53 -9.91
N HIS A 11 -7.80 -1.10 -8.70
CA HIS A 11 -8.12 0.29 -8.40
C HIS A 11 -7.09 0.87 -7.43
N LEU A 12 -6.01 1.44 -7.98
CA LEU A 12 -4.99 2.14 -7.20
C LEU A 12 -5.56 3.46 -6.67
N LEU A 13 -5.95 3.48 -5.39
CA LEU A 13 -6.28 4.71 -4.67
C LEU A 13 -5.06 5.17 -3.87
N LEU A 14 -4.35 6.17 -4.38
CA LEU A 14 -3.23 6.82 -3.70
C LEU A 14 -3.76 7.83 -2.67
N THR A 15 -3.96 7.41 -1.41
CA THR A 15 -4.12 8.36 -0.29
C THR A 15 -3.66 7.78 1.04
N LEU A 16 -2.43 8.10 1.46
CA LEU A 16 -2.13 8.78 2.73
C LEU A 16 -0.70 9.33 2.66
N LYS A 17 -0.57 10.64 2.83
CA LYS A 17 0.68 11.39 2.67
C LYS A 17 1.35 11.48 4.04
N SER A 18 2.36 10.66 4.27
CA SER A 18 3.35 10.80 5.37
C SER A 18 4.70 10.45 4.76
N MET A 19 5.43 11.43 4.23
CA MET A 19 6.66 11.99 4.84
C MET A 19 7.82 11.00 4.70
N GLU A 20 8.59 11.19 3.62
CA GLU A 20 9.84 10.49 3.20
C GLU A 20 9.78 8.98 2.96
N HIS A 21 8.85 8.25 3.55
CA HIS A 21 8.54 6.86 3.23
C HIS A 21 7.06 6.74 2.83
N LEU A 22 6.80 6.86 1.53
CA LEU A 22 5.45 6.82 0.96
C LEU A 22 4.85 5.41 1.08
N GLU A 23 4.15 5.13 2.18
CA GLU A 23 3.33 3.93 2.23
C GLU A 23 2.17 4.06 1.23
N ILE A 24 2.23 3.29 0.14
CA ILE A 24 1.14 3.27 -0.83
C ILE A 24 0.10 2.27 -0.34
N MET A 25 -1.05 2.78 0.07
CA MET A 25 -2.24 1.96 0.24
C MET A 25 -2.82 1.56 -1.12
N ILE A 26 -3.17 0.29 -1.26
CA ILE A 26 -3.72 -0.30 -2.47
C ILE A 26 -5.08 -0.87 -2.10
N GLN A 27 -6.12 -0.22 -2.58
CA GLN A 27 -7.48 -0.68 -2.41
C GLN A 27 -7.78 -1.78 -3.46
N ILE A 28 -8.31 -2.92 -3.03
CA ILE A 28 -8.61 -4.07 -3.92
C ILE A 28 -10.11 -4.33 -4.14
N GLY A 29 -10.96 -3.45 -3.62
CA GLY A 29 -12.40 -3.57 -3.75
C GLY A 29 -12.90 -3.26 -5.16
N GLU A 30 -14.15 -3.59 -5.40
CA GLU A 30 -14.72 -3.65 -6.75
C GLU A 30 -15.20 -2.31 -7.30
N SER A 31 -15.50 -1.36 -6.41
CA SER A 31 -16.06 -0.07 -6.77
C SER A 31 -14.98 0.94 -7.12
N ARG A 32 -15.14 1.62 -8.26
CA ARG A 32 -14.26 2.73 -8.65
C ARG A 32 -14.48 3.91 -7.71
N ARG A 33 -13.39 4.44 -7.16
CA ARG A 33 -13.39 5.55 -6.19
C ARG A 33 -13.07 6.88 -6.87
N LYS A 34 -13.48 7.98 -6.27
CA LYS A 34 -13.19 9.34 -6.76
C LYS A 34 -11.83 9.81 -6.24
N ILE A 35 -11.15 10.64 -7.02
CA ILE A 35 -9.90 11.29 -6.57
C ILE A 35 -10.23 12.19 -5.39
N GLY A 36 -9.44 12.08 -4.31
CA GLY A 36 -9.67 12.82 -3.07
C GLY A 36 -10.75 12.24 -2.15
N GLU A 37 -11.35 11.11 -2.51
CA GLU A 37 -12.30 10.41 -1.64
C GLU A 37 -11.58 9.79 -0.43
N VAL A 38 -12.15 9.98 0.76
CA VAL A 38 -11.63 9.41 2.01
C VAL A 38 -12.44 8.19 2.39
N LEU A 39 -11.75 7.05 2.57
CA LEU A 39 -12.37 5.76 2.82
C LEU A 39 -12.04 5.22 4.19
N LYS A 40 -13.02 4.52 4.79
CA LYS A 40 -12.73 3.59 5.87
C LYS A 40 -12.27 2.28 5.24
N ILE A 41 -11.07 1.84 5.60
CA ILE A 41 -10.44 0.65 5.03
C ILE A 41 -10.11 -0.36 6.11
N LYS A 42 -9.91 -1.61 5.69
CA LYS A 42 -9.37 -2.70 6.49
C LYS A 42 -8.05 -3.15 5.85
N PRO A 43 -6.90 -3.01 6.53
CA PRO A 43 -5.63 -3.55 6.08
C PRO A 43 -5.66 -5.08 6.03
N LEU A 44 -5.00 -5.67 5.04
CA LEU A 44 -5.02 -7.11 4.77
C LEU A 44 -3.63 -7.71 4.61
N ALA A 45 -2.69 -6.95 4.05
CA ALA A 45 -1.32 -7.41 3.83
C ALA A 45 -0.37 -6.22 3.63
N ALA A 46 0.94 -6.46 3.73
CA ALA A 46 1.98 -5.52 3.35
C ALA A 46 3.01 -6.17 2.42
N LEU A 47 3.55 -5.40 1.49
CA LEU A 47 4.68 -5.79 0.65
C LEU A 47 5.87 -4.87 0.96
N ALA A 48 7.01 -5.48 1.28
CA ALA A 48 8.27 -4.78 1.53
C ALA A 48 8.98 -4.50 0.20
N MET A 49 8.63 -3.44 -0.53
CA MET A 49 9.36 -3.08 -1.75
C MET A 49 10.69 -2.41 -1.36
N ILE A 50 11.76 -2.70 -2.09
CA ILE A 50 13.03 -2.00 -1.98
C ILE A 50 13.16 -1.10 -3.20
N ASP A 51 13.00 0.21 -2.99
CA ASP A 51 13.08 1.22 -4.01
C ASP A 51 14.39 2.01 -3.86
N GLU A 52 15.28 1.89 -4.85
CA GLU A 52 16.55 2.64 -4.89
C GLU A 52 17.40 2.54 -3.60
N GLY A 53 17.29 1.43 -2.87
CA GLY A 53 18.02 1.16 -1.63
C GLY A 53 17.21 1.41 -0.35
N GLU A 54 16.02 1.98 -0.47
CA GLU A 54 15.15 2.31 0.65
C GLU A 54 13.97 1.34 0.76
N LEU A 55 13.51 1.12 1.99
CA LEU A 55 12.32 0.31 2.26
C LEU A 55 11.07 1.15 2.02
N ASP A 56 10.23 0.67 1.10
CA ASP A 56 9.01 1.34 0.67
C ASP A 56 7.82 0.36 0.80
N TRP A 57 7.05 0.50 1.88
CA TRP A 57 5.94 -0.40 2.18
C TRP A 57 4.74 -0.17 1.24
N LYS A 58 4.17 -1.25 0.72
CA LYS A 58 2.89 -1.21 0.01
C LYS A 58 1.84 -1.95 0.81
N ILE A 59 0.90 -1.21 1.39
CA ILE A 59 -0.18 -1.75 2.21
C ILE A 59 -1.34 -2.13 1.29
N VAL A 60 -1.79 -3.38 1.35
CA VAL A 60 -2.99 -3.85 0.64
C VAL A 60 -4.17 -3.80 1.60
N ALA A 61 -5.26 -3.18 1.18
CA ALA A 61 -6.44 -2.97 1.99
C ALA A 61 -7.73 -3.10 1.18
N ILE A 62 -8.84 -3.33 1.87
CA ILE A 62 -10.19 -3.31 1.28
C ILE A 62 -11.03 -2.22 1.93
N SER A 63 -11.90 -1.58 1.17
CA SER A 63 -12.84 -0.61 1.73
C SER A 63 -13.91 -1.33 2.56
N LEU A 64 -14.32 -0.76 3.69
CA LEU A 64 -15.34 -1.36 4.56
C LEU A 64 -16.73 -1.40 3.93
N ASP A 65 -16.98 -0.56 2.92
CA ASP A 65 -18.23 -0.55 2.15
C ASP A 65 -18.23 -1.53 0.97
N ASP A 66 -17.13 -2.26 0.76
CA ASP A 66 -17.07 -3.27 -0.30
C ASP A 66 -17.94 -4.49 0.06
N PRO A 67 -18.73 -5.05 -0.88
CA PRO A 67 -19.54 -6.23 -0.61
C PRO A 67 -18.74 -7.45 -0.12
N LYS A 68 -17.46 -7.55 -0.47
CA LYS A 68 -16.56 -8.63 -0.04
C LYS A 68 -15.77 -8.28 1.21
N ALA A 69 -15.93 -7.08 1.78
CA ALA A 69 -15.19 -6.65 2.96
C ALA A 69 -15.33 -7.64 4.13
N SER A 70 -16.53 -8.18 4.39
CA SER A 70 -16.74 -9.15 5.47
C SER A 70 -16.08 -10.52 5.21
N LEU A 71 -15.86 -10.87 3.94
CA LEU A 71 -15.28 -12.15 3.52
C LEU A 71 -13.76 -12.16 3.53
N VAL A 72 -13.13 -10.97 3.48
CA VAL A 72 -11.67 -10.84 3.34
C VAL A 72 -11.10 -10.20 4.58
N ASN A 73 -10.44 -11.00 5.43
CA ASN A 73 -9.93 -10.55 6.72
C ASN A 73 -8.41 -10.70 6.85
N ASP A 74 -7.78 -11.55 6.03
CA ASP A 74 -6.33 -11.75 6.04
C ASP A 74 -5.76 -11.99 4.63
N VAL A 75 -4.44 -12.08 4.52
CA VAL A 75 -3.72 -12.30 3.26
C VAL A 75 -4.19 -13.55 2.50
N GLY A 76 -4.53 -14.63 3.21
CA GLY A 76 -5.07 -15.86 2.61
C GLY A 76 -6.45 -15.67 1.97
N ASP A 77 -7.29 -14.82 2.55
CA ASP A 77 -8.62 -14.52 1.99
C ASP A 77 -8.51 -13.66 0.73
N VAL A 78 -7.46 -12.83 0.62
CA VAL A 78 -7.20 -12.04 -0.59
C VAL A 78 -7.02 -12.98 -1.77
N GLU A 79 -6.14 -13.98 -1.66
CA GLU A 79 -5.91 -14.91 -2.77
C GLU A 79 -7.16 -15.76 -3.06
N LYS A 80 -7.97 -16.08 -2.05
CA LYS A 80 -9.22 -16.83 -2.21
C LYS A 80 -10.31 -16.04 -2.94
N HIS A 81 -10.50 -14.77 -2.61
CA HIS A 81 -11.61 -13.95 -3.11
C HIS A 81 -11.20 -13.00 -4.25
N PHE A 82 -9.90 -12.78 -4.42
CA PHE A 82 -9.26 -11.94 -5.43
C PHE A 82 -7.99 -12.63 -5.99
N PRO A 83 -8.13 -13.82 -6.61
CA PRO A 83 -7.00 -14.65 -7.01
C PRO A 83 -6.04 -13.92 -7.95
N GLY A 84 -4.74 -14.06 -7.70
CA GLY A 84 -3.66 -13.42 -8.46
C GLY A 84 -3.45 -11.95 -8.15
N THR A 85 -4.26 -11.30 -7.32
CA THR A 85 -4.20 -9.85 -7.07
C THR A 85 -2.89 -9.44 -6.40
N LEU A 86 -2.45 -10.16 -5.38
CA LEU A 86 -1.18 -9.87 -4.68
C LEU A 86 0.01 -10.03 -5.64
N THR A 87 -0.02 -11.06 -6.49
CA THR A 87 1.00 -11.28 -7.52
C THR A 87 1.00 -10.16 -8.56
N ALA A 88 -0.17 -9.73 -9.02
CA ALA A 88 -0.30 -8.63 -9.98
C ALA A 88 0.23 -7.31 -9.40
N ILE A 89 -0.12 -6.99 -8.16
CA ILE A 89 0.40 -5.82 -7.44
C ILE A 89 1.93 -5.89 -7.35
N ARG A 90 2.48 -7.01 -6.87
CA ARG A 90 3.93 -7.18 -6.74
C ARG A 90 4.65 -7.02 -8.07
N ASN A 91 4.17 -7.68 -9.13
CA ASN A 91 4.77 -7.58 -10.46
C ASN A 91 4.70 -6.15 -11.02
N TRP A 92 3.60 -5.44 -10.76
CA TRP A 92 3.47 -4.05 -11.16
C TRP A 92 4.56 -3.19 -10.51
N PHE A 93 4.68 -3.25 -9.19
CA PHE A 93 5.67 -2.47 -8.44
C PHE A 93 7.11 -2.89 -8.73
N ARG A 94 7.33 -4.16 -9.13
CA ARG A 94 8.61 -4.63 -9.65
C ARG A 94 8.99 -3.90 -10.95
N ASP A 95 8.06 -3.78 -11.90
CA ASP A 95 8.40 -3.46 -13.29
C ASP A 95 8.11 -2.00 -13.68
N TYR A 96 7.37 -1.22 -12.88
CA TYR A 96 6.81 0.06 -13.33
C TYR A 96 7.85 1.11 -13.75
N LYS A 97 9.08 1.03 -13.25
CA LYS A 97 10.18 1.95 -13.61
C LYS A 97 11.05 1.45 -14.78
N ILE A 98 10.82 0.23 -15.27
CA ILE A 98 11.58 -0.33 -16.41
C ILE A 98 11.42 0.53 -17.68
N PRO A 99 10.23 1.02 -18.04
CA PRO A 99 10.08 1.92 -19.19
C PRO A 99 10.86 3.23 -19.07
N ASP A 100 11.17 3.66 -17.84
CA ASP A 100 11.97 4.86 -17.56
C ASP A 100 13.50 4.55 -17.57
N GLY A 101 13.90 3.34 -17.98
CA GLY A 101 15.30 2.91 -18.03
C GLY A 101 15.89 2.49 -16.68
N LYS A 102 15.08 2.39 -15.62
CA LYS A 102 15.52 1.94 -14.29
C LYS A 102 15.40 0.41 -14.16
N PRO A 103 16.21 -0.24 -13.30
CA PRO A 103 16.08 -1.67 -13.04
C PRO A 103 14.76 -2.01 -12.34
N ALA A 104 14.39 -3.29 -12.39
CA ALA A 104 13.27 -3.82 -11.63
C ALA A 104 13.48 -3.65 -10.11
N ASN A 105 12.44 -3.22 -9.40
CA ASN A 105 12.46 -3.14 -7.93
C ASN A 105 12.54 -4.54 -7.30
N LYS A 106 13.15 -4.62 -6.13
CA LYS A 106 13.23 -5.86 -5.35
C LYS A 106 12.20 -5.85 -4.24
N PHE A 107 11.96 -7.01 -3.63
CA PHE A 107 11.12 -7.12 -2.44
C PHE A 107 11.87 -7.84 -1.32
N GLY A 108 11.68 -7.37 -0.09
CA GLY A 108 12.09 -8.06 1.13
C GLY A 108 11.17 -9.24 1.44
N LEU A 109 11.38 -9.85 2.62
CA LEU A 109 10.51 -10.88 3.19
C LEU A 109 10.18 -12.04 2.22
N GLY A 110 11.18 -12.49 1.45
CA GLY A 110 11.01 -13.60 0.50
C GLY A 110 10.12 -13.28 -0.71
N ASN A 111 9.92 -12.00 -1.03
CA ASN A 111 9.02 -11.52 -2.08
C ASN A 111 7.53 -11.88 -1.84
N GLN A 112 7.14 -12.11 -0.59
CA GLN A 112 5.78 -12.47 -0.22
C GLN A 112 5.06 -11.30 0.46
N ALA A 113 3.74 -11.27 0.30
CA ALA A 113 2.89 -10.38 1.08
C ALA A 113 2.79 -10.91 2.51
N THR A 114 2.90 -10.03 3.50
CA THR A 114 2.72 -10.39 4.91
C THR A 114 1.24 -10.51 5.25
N ASP A 115 0.94 -11.06 6.42
CA ASP A 115 -0.41 -11.07 6.98
C ASP A 115 -0.87 -9.66 7.41
N LYS A 116 -2.15 -9.60 7.84
CA LYS A 116 -2.77 -8.37 8.34
C LYS A 116 -2.08 -7.81 9.58
N ASP A 117 -1.57 -8.66 10.47
CA ASP A 117 -1.05 -8.24 11.77
C ASP A 117 0.29 -7.52 11.56
N TYR A 118 1.11 -8.02 10.64
CA TYR A 118 2.31 -7.34 10.20
C TYR A 118 1.99 -6.02 9.49
N ALA A 119 0.95 -5.99 8.65
CA ALA A 119 0.53 -4.75 8.00
C ALA A 119 0.07 -3.69 9.02
N LEU A 120 -0.68 -4.09 10.04
CA LEU A 120 -1.10 -3.22 11.14
C LEU A 120 0.09 -2.72 11.97
N LYS A 121 1.08 -3.58 12.20
CA LYS A 121 2.32 -3.21 12.87
C LYS A 121 3.04 -2.10 12.10
N VAL A 122 3.24 -2.27 10.79
CA VAL A 122 3.88 -1.27 9.91
C VAL A 122 3.13 0.07 10.00
N ILE A 123 1.79 0.05 9.83
CA ILE A 123 0.96 1.26 9.94
C ILE A 123 1.11 1.94 11.31
N THR A 124 1.18 1.14 12.38
CA THR A 124 1.32 1.65 13.75
C THR A 124 2.67 2.33 13.95
N GLU A 125 3.76 1.70 13.53
CA GLU A 125 5.13 2.26 13.62
C GLU A 125 5.26 3.57 12.82
N THR A 126 4.67 3.63 11.63
CA THR A 126 4.64 4.83 10.79
C THR A 126 3.80 5.94 11.44
N ASN A 127 2.64 5.61 12.02
CA ASN A 127 1.81 6.55 12.75
C ASN A 127 2.50 7.07 14.03
N GLU A 128 3.26 6.23 14.75
CA GLU A 128 4.06 6.67 15.89
C GLU A 128 5.15 7.66 15.48
N SER A 129 5.82 7.39 14.36
CA SER A 129 6.83 8.29 13.78
C SER A 129 6.23 9.63 13.38
N TRP A 130 5.08 9.61 12.72
CA TRP A 130 4.30 10.82 12.40
C TRP A 130 3.89 11.59 13.67
N ASN A 131 3.43 10.89 14.72
CA ASN A 131 3.06 11.53 15.99
C ASN A 131 4.24 12.21 16.67
N LYS A 132 5.45 11.63 16.61
CA LYS A 132 6.67 12.28 17.13
C LYS A 132 7.00 13.54 16.33
N LEU A 133 6.82 13.49 15.02
CA LEU A 133 7.07 14.59 14.10
C LEU A 133 6.13 15.77 14.32
N ILE A 134 4.81 15.54 14.36
CA ILE A 134 3.82 16.61 14.57
C ILE A 134 3.89 17.23 15.98
N LYS A 135 4.32 16.44 16.99
CA LYS A 135 4.59 16.94 18.34
C LYS A 135 5.94 17.66 18.45
N ARG A 136 6.69 17.78 17.35
CA ARG A 136 8.03 18.38 17.28
C ARG A 136 9.03 17.73 18.26
N SER A 137 8.80 16.45 18.57
CA SER A 137 9.70 15.64 19.40
C SER A 137 10.91 15.12 18.61
N ILE A 138 10.86 15.23 17.29
CA ILE A 138 11.98 14.98 16.37
C ILE A 138 12.12 16.17 15.39
N PRO A 139 13.31 16.41 14.82
CA PRO A 139 13.51 17.47 13.82
C PRO A 139 12.63 17.24 12.59
N ALA A 140 12.11 18.34 12.04
CA ALA A 140 11.25 18.30 10.86
C ALA A 140 12.01 18.14 9.54
N GLY A 141 13.34 18.29 9.54
CA GLY A 141 14.12 18.37 8.31
C GLY A 141 13.60 19.48 7.40
N GLU A 142 13.34 19.16 6.15
CA GLU A 142 12.82 20.08 5.13
C GLU A 142 11.27 20.17 5.11
N LEU A 143 10.59 19.49 6.04
CA LEU A 143 9.14 19.35 6.03
C LEU A 143 8.44 20.60 6.56
N SER A 144 7.42 21.06 5.83
CA SER A 144 6.54 22.14 6.29
C SER A 144 5.54 21.61 7.31
N LEU A 145 5.62 22.08 8.56
CA LEU A 145 4.72 21.74 9.66
C LEU A 145 3.75 22.89 10.02
N ALA A 146 3.53 23.81 9.08
CA ALA A 146 2.70 25.01 9.25
C ALA A 146 1.20 24.67 9.33
#